data_AF-A0A257MXZ6-F1
#
_entry.id   AF-A0A257MXZ6-F1
#
_cell.length_a   1.000
_cell.length_b   1.000
_cell.length_c   1.000
_cell.angle_alpha   90.00
_cell.angle_beta   90.00
_cell.angle_gamma   90.00
#
_symmetry.space_group_name_H-M   'P 1'
#
loop_
_entity.id
_entity.type
_entity.pdbx_description
1 polymer ?
#
loop_
_entity_poly.entity_id
_entity_poly.type
_entity_poly.pdbx_seq_one_letter_code
_entity_poly.pdbx_strand_id
1 'polypeptide(L)'
;KGRVLTRISNFWFKKLQSIMPNHLADIPLEQVVPDAAERAQLEGRAIVVKILKPLPVEAIVRGYLIGSGWKDYQKSGKYYYCRYQI
;
A
#
# COMPACT_ATOMS: atom_id res chain seq x y z
N LYS A 1 -10.20 7.07 10.69
CA LYS A 1 -9.77 6.03 9.73
C LYS A 1 -8.33 6.23 9.22
N GLY A 2 -8.02 7.37 8.58
CA GLY A 2 -6.69 7.62 7.97
C GLY A 2 -5.50 7.31 8.87
N ARG A 3 -5.43 7.88 10.08
CA ARG A 3 -4.31 7.65 11.02
C ARG A 3 -4.04 6.17 11.34
N VAL A 4 -5.11 5.37 11.49
CA VAL A 4 -4.97 3.94 11.79
C VAL A 4 -4.40 3.18 10.59
N LEU A 5 -4.90 3.46 9.39
CA LEU A 5 -4.40 2.83 8.17
C LEU A 5 -2.93 3.19 7.92
N THR A 6 -2.57 4.47 8.09
CA THR A 6 -1.18 4.92 7.97
C THR A 6 -0.26 4.21 8.95
N ARG A 7 -0.67 4.04 10.21
CA ARG A 7 0.10 3.29 11.21
C ARG A 7 0.28 1.83 10.83
N ILE A 8 -0.77 1.17 10.34
CA ILE A 8 -0.71 -0.22 9.88
C ILE A 8 0.25 -0.34 8.68
N SER A 9 0.16 0.55 7.71
CA SER A 9 1.08 0.58 6.56
C SER A 9 2.53 0.76 7.01
N ASN A 10 2.82 1.73 7.87
CA ASN A 10 4.18 1.96 8.39
C ASN A 10 4.74 0.78 9.18
N PHE A 11 3.90 0.09 9.95
CA PHE A 11 4.29 -1.15 10.62
C PHE A 11 4.78 -2.20 9.62
N TRP A 12 4.02 -2.45 8.55
CA TRP A 12 4.39 -3.44 7.53
C TRP A 12 5.61 -3.03 6.73
N PHE A 13 5.74 -1.76 6.35
CA PHE A 13 6.94 -1.26 5.67
C PHE A 13 8.20 -1.46 6.51
N LYS A 14 8.13 -1.18 7.82
CA LYS A 14 9.24 -1.43 8.75
C LYS A 14 9.52 -2.93 8.90
N LYS A 15 8.49 -3.75 9.05
CA LYS A 15 8.64 -5.20 9.26
C LYS A 15 9.28 -5.91 8.06
N LEU A 16 8.98 -5.45 6.84
CA LEU A 16 9.44 -6.06 5.59
C LEU A 16 10.66 -5.36 4.97
N GLN A 17 11.20 -4.33 5.62
CA GLN A 17 12.31 -3.53 5.09
C GLN A 17 13.57 -4.35 4.78
N SER A 18 13.82 -5.44 5.51
CA SER A 18 14.95 -6.35 5.26
C SER A 18 14.76 -7.28 4.07
N ILE A 19 13.52 -7.46 3.61
CA ILE A 19 13.17 -8.39 2.53
C ILE A 19 13.09 -7.63 1.20
N MET A 20 12.47 -6.46 1.19
CA MET A 20 12.24 -5.68 -0.02
C MET A 20 12.31 -4.17 0.26
N PRO A 21 12.98 -3.38 -0.60
CA PRO A 21 12.94 -1.94 -0.49
C PRO A 21 11.52 -1.41 -0.70
N ASN A 22 11.18 -0.32 -0.02
CA ASN A 22 9.90 0.35 -0.15
C ASN A 22 10.08 1.83 -0.55
N HIS A 23 8.96 2.50 -0.79
CA HIS A 23 8.91 3.86 -1.35
C HIS A 23 8.99 4.96 -0.28
N LEU A 24 9.15 4.64 1.01
CA LEU A 24 9.24 5.66 2.05
C LEU A 24 10.49 6.54 1.84
N ALA A 25 10.30 7.85 1.98
CA ALA A 25 11.40 8.80 1.99
C ALA A 25 11.86 9.02 3.44
N ASP A 26 13.17 9.15 3.63
CA ASP A 26 13.76 9.50 4.92
C ASP A 26 13.80 11.03 5.08
N ILE A 27 12.64 11.67 4.86
CA ILE A 27 12.45 13.11 4.89
C ILE A 27 11.31 13.40 5.86
N PRO A 28 11.53 14.25 6.89
CA PRO A 28 10.50 14.60 7.84
C PRO A 28 9.42 15.47 7.19
N LEU A 29 8.18 15.36 7.67
CA LEU A 29 7.02 16.06 7.09
C LEU A 29 7.16 17.58 7.17
N GLU A 30 7.85 18.08 8.20
CA GLU A 30 8.13 19.49 8.44
C GLU A 30 8.94 20.13 7.31
N GLN A 31 9.82 19.36 6.65
CA GLN A 31 10.60 19.85 5.52
C GLN A 31 9.76 19.93 4.23
N VAL A 32 8.72 19.09 4.11
CA VAL A 32 7.86 19.04 2.93
C VAL A 32 6.69 20.02 3.05
N VAL A 33 6.16 20.19 4.27
CA VAL A 33 5.04 21.09 4.58
C VAL A 33 5.48 22.03 5.72
N PRO A 34 6.09 23.18 5.37
CA PRO A 34 6.57 24.17 6.35
C PRO A 34 5.43 24.88 7.09
N ASP A 35 4.24 24.98 6.50
CA ASP A 35 3.08 25.57 7.16
C ASP A 35 2.55 24.67 8.29
N ALA A 36 2.43 25.23 9.49
CA ALA A 36 2.04 24.46 10.68
C ALA A 36 0.55 24.09 10.68
N ALA A 37 -0.33 24.93 10.11
CA ALA A 37 -1.76 24.67 10.07
C ALA A 37 -2.09 23.55 9.07
N GLU A 38 -1.44 23.54 7.91
CA GLU A 38 -1.54 22.46 6.93
C GLU A 38 -0.94 21.15 7.48
N ARG A 39 0.25 21.22 8.10
CA ARG A 39 0.89 20.04 8.70
C ARG A 39 0.02 19.38 9.77
N ALA A 40 -0.63 20.17 10.61
CA ALA A 40 -1.51 19.66 11.67
C ALA A 40 -2.64 18.76 11.12
N GLN A 41 -3.11 19.00 9.89
CA GLN A 41 -4.13 18.16 9.26
C GLN A 41 -3.56 16.82 8.76
N LEU A 42 -2.29 16.82 8.34
CA LEU A 42 -1.59 15.66 7.75
C LEU A 42 -0.93 14.77 8.81
N GLU A 43 -0.69 15.32 10.00
CA GLU A 43 0.01 14.68 11.10
C GLU A 43 -0.58 13.30 11.44
N GLY A 44 0.28 12.28 11.37
CA GLY A 44 -0.06 10.88 11.65
C GLY A 44 -0.98 10.20 10.63
N ARG A 45 -1.36 10.84 9.52
CA ARG A 45 -2.20 10.25 8.46
C ARG A 45 -1.63 10.37 7.04
N ALA A 46 -0.51 11.06 6.88
CA ALA A 46 0.24 11.16 5.62
C ALA A 46 1.64 10.52 5.78
N ILE A 47 2.27 10.21 4.65
CA ILE A 47 3.65 9.71 4.57
C ILE A 47 4.37 10.42 3.43
N VAL A 48 5.64 10.74 3.62
CA VAL A 48 6.51 11.27 2.56
C VAL A 48 7.09 10.09 1.80
N VAL A 49 6.98 10.13 0.47
CA VAL A 49 7.34 9.01 -0.40
C VAL A 49 8.15 9.46 -1.60
N LYS A 50 8.97 8.55 -2.11
CA LYS A 50 9.68 8.71 -3.37
C LYS A 50 8.71 8.46 -4.53
N ILE A 51 8.77 9.30 -5.56
CA ILE A 51 8.03 9.07 -6.79
C ILE A 51 8.67 7.87 -7.50
N LEU A 52 7.87 6.85 -7.79
CA LEU A 52 8.28 5.64 -8.50
C LEU A 52 7.39 5.44 -9.73
N LYS A 53 7.89 4.71 -10.72
CA LYS A 53 7.08 4.26 -11.86
C LYS A 53 6.29 3.00 -11.45
N PRO A 54 4.96 3.07 -11.28
CA PRO A 54 4.19 1.90 -10.89
C PRO A 54 4.15 0.88 -12.04
N LEU A 55 4.11 -0.40 -11.69
CA LEU A 55 3.81 -1.47 -12.64
C LEU A 55 2.28 -1.52 -12.85
N PRO A 56 1.78 -1.69 -14.09
CA PRO A 56 0.34 -1.72 -14.40
C PRO A 56 -0.30 -3.08 -14.04
N VAL A 57 0.02 -3.62 -12.86
CA VAL A 57 -0.45 -4.92 -12.38
C VAL A 57 -0.84 -4.83 -10.91
N GLU A 58 -1.89 -5.55 -10.53
CA GLU A 58 -2.27 -5.72 -9.12
C GLU A 58 -1.71 -7.04 -8.59
N ALA A 59 -0.74 -6.96 -7.67
CA ALA A 59 -0.10 -8.13 -7.06
C ALA A 59 -0.94 -8.65 -5.88
N ILE A 60 -1.83 -9.61 -6.14
CA ILE A 60 -2.73 -10.20 -5.13
C ILE A 60 -2.23 -11.59 -4.72
N VAL A 61 -1.95 -11.77 -3.43
CA VAL A 61 -1.66 -13.09 -2.85
C VAL A 61 -2.87 -13.58 -2.04
N ARG A 62 -3.31 -14.82 -2.25
CA ARG A 62 -4.46 -15.43 -1.56
C ARG A 62 -4.02 -16.64 -0.76
N GLY A 63 -4.08 -16.55 0.57
CA GLY A 63 -3.93 -17.71 1.46
C GLY A 63 -5.21 -18.53 1.63
N TYR A 64 -6.36 -17.94 1.32
CA TYR A 64 -7.68 -18.58 1.37
C TYR A 64 -8.48 -18.25 0.11
N LEU A 65 -9.25 -19.21 -0.37
CA LEU A 65 -10.10 -19.03 -1.55
C LEU A 65 -11.43 -18.39 -1.17
N ILE A 66 -11.49 -17.06 -1.28
CA ILE A 66 -12.66 -16.24 -0.94
C ILE A 66 -12.92 -15.15 -1.99
N GLY A 67 -14.11 -14.56 -1.97
CA GLY A 67 -14.48 -13.44 -2.84
C GLY A 67 -14.60 -13.84 -4.31
N SER A 68 -14.13 -12.97 -5.22
CA SER A 68 -14.19 -13.23 -6.67
C SER A 68 -13.45 -14.51 -7.08
N GLY A 69 -12.33 -14.83 -6.43
CA GLY A 69 -11.57 -16.05 -6.70
C GLY A 69 -12.39 -17.33 -6.45
N TRP A 70 -13.24 -17.35 -5.41
CA TRP A 70 -14.15 -18.48 -5.16
C TRP A 70 -15.21 -18.62 -6.25
N LYS A 71 -15.79 -17.49 -6.70
CA LYS A 71 -16.80 -17.49 -7.77
C LYS A 71 -16.25 -18.04 -9.08
N ASP A 72 -15.02 -17.65 -9.44
CA ASP A 72 -14.38 -18.13 -10.67
C ASP A 72 -14.00 -19.62 -10.58
N TYR A 73 -13.55 -20.04 -9.40
CA TYR A 73 -13.28 -21.44 -9.12
C TYR A 73 -14.54 -22.31 -9.25
N GLN A 74 -15.67 -21.88 -8.70
CA GLN A 74 -16.94 -22.61 -8.84
C GLN A 74 -17.37 -22.81 -10.30
N LYS A 75 -17.08 -21.82 -11.17
CA LYS A 75 -17.48 -21.88 -12.59
C LYS A 75 -16.56 -22.73 -13.44
N SER A 76 -15.25 -22.68 -13.18
CA SER A 76 -14.23 -23.20 -14.11
C SER A 76 -13.30 -24.24 -13.51
N GLY A 77 -13.36 -24.48 -12.20
CA GLY A 77 -12.40 -25.31 -11.46
C GLY A 77 -10.99 -24.72 -11.41
N LYS A 78 -10.77 -23.53 -11.97
CA LYS A 78 -9.48 -22.85 -12.04
C LYS A 78 -9.57 -21.47 -11.43
N TYR A 79 -8.47 -20.98 -10.87
CA TYR A 79 -8.33 -19.58 -10.49
C TYR A 79 -6.92 -19.12 -10.88
N TYR A 80 -6.83 -18.06 -11.67
CA TYR A 80 -5.57 -17.39 -12.04
C TYR A 80 -5.76 -15.91 -11.77
N TYR A 81 -4.82 -15.26 -11.08
CA TYR A 81 -4.96 -13.83 -10.80
C TYR A 81 -3.62 -13.10 -10.85
N CYS A 82 -3.29 -12.62 -12.04
CA CYS A 82 -2.53 -11.39 -12.27
C CYS A 82 -3.39 -10.57 -13.24
N ARG A 83 -4.02 -9.50 -12.77
CA ARG A 83 -4.88 -8.68 -13.62
C ARG A 83 -4.06 -7.50 -14.12
N TYR A 84 -3.89 -7.41 -15.44
CA TYR A 84 -3.45 -6.18 -16.08
C TYR A 84 -4.59 -5.17 -15.94
N GLN A 85 -4.28 -4.00 -15.39
CA GLN A 85 -5.19 -2.87 -15.34
C GLN A 85 -4.71 -1.89 -16.41
N ILE A 86 -5.47 -1.74 -17.49
CA ILE A 86 -5.31 -0.69 -18.50
C ILE A 86 -6.24 0.44 -18.09
#